data_AF-A0A2V3HL30-F1
#
_entry.id   AF-A0A2V3HL30-F1
#
_cell.length_a   1.000
_cell.length_b   1.000
_cell.length_c   1.000
_cell.angle_alpha   90.00
_cell.angle_beta   90.00
_cell.angle_gamma   90.00
#
_symmetry.space_group_name_H-M   'P 1'
#
loop_
_entity.id
_entity.type
_entity.pdbx_description
1 polymer ?
#
loop_
_entity_poly.entity_id
_entity_poly.type
_entity_poly.pdbx_seq_one_letter_code
_entity_poly.pdbx_strand_id
1 'polypeptide(L)'
;MERFHVKRGLMKQINADGGLIKLAREHFAEVKVSGDGGFEGRFGILSLVSGEYGSDGTLHVDVQQMKGDELSDFLEQEDGREQAMERQRWSAFLDAATGYDAKKRGDKAKEFAKKRVKAMSGVKQARQFMGISTSLTSETRAEAEGFIVEIEEALEKGDFTRADGRAKKLAKLLEG
;
A
#
# COMPACT_ATOMS: atom_id res chain seq x y z
N MET A 1 8.32 0.21 4.33
CA MET A 1 7.17 0.90 3.70
C MET A 1 5.95 0.00 3.59
N GLU A 2 4.95 0.26 4.43
CA GLU A 2 3.62 -0.36 4.43
C GLU A 2 2.69 0.34 3.42
N ARG A 3 1.68 -0.37 2.92
CA ARG A 3 0.71 0.17 1.96
C ARG A 3 -0.72 0.01 2.41
N PHE A 4 -1.49 1.09 2.26
CA PHE A 4 -2.90 1.14 2.60
C PHE A 4 -3.74 1.46 1.37
N HIS A 5 -4.81 0.70 1.18
CA HIS A 5 -5.82 1.03 0.18
C HIS A 5 -6.53 2.33 0.56
N VAL A 6 -6.72 3.22 -0.41
CA VAL A 6 -7.40 4.50 -0.22
C VAL A 6 -8.78 4.45 -0.85
N LYS A 7 -9.78 5.01 -0.18
CA LYS A 7 -11.15 5.09 -0.71
C LYS A 7 -11.15 5.86 -2.04
N ARG A 8 -11.88 5.35 -3.02
CA ARG A 8 -11.94 5.94 -4.37
C ARG A 8 -12.33 7.42 -4.27
N GLY A 9 -11.53 8.28 -4.93
CA GLY A 9 -11.75 9.73 -4.98
C GLY A 9 -11.15 10.50 -3.80
N LEU A 10 -10.84 9.85 -2.68
CA LEU A 10 -10.35 10.53 -1.48
C LEU A 10 -8.98 11.17 -1.67
N MET A 11 -8.03 10.47 -2.32
CA MET A 11 -6.72 11.04 -2.65
C MET A 11 -6.85 12.37 -3.42
N LYS A 12 -7.78 12.45 -4.39
CA LYS A 12 -8.01 13.68 -5.15
C LYS A 12 -8.58 14.80 -4.27
N GLN A 13 -9.50 14.45 -3.36
CA GLN A 13 -10.07 15.40 -2.42
C GLN A 13 -8.99 15.94 -1.47
N ILE A 14 -8.16 15.08 -0.89
CA ILE A 14 -7.06 15.47 0.00
C ILE A 14 -6.05 16.34 -0.73
N ASN A 15 -5.66 15.98 -1.95
CA ASN A 15 -4.73 16.79 -2.75
C ASN A 15 -5.33 18.16 -3.11
N ALA A 16 -6.64 18.24 -3.38
CA ALA A 16 -7.31 19.52 -3.60
C ALA A 16 -7.39 20.38 -2.33
N ASP A 17 -7.41 19.76 -1.15
CA ASP A 17 -7.45 20.44 0.14
C ASP A 17 -6.04 20.65 0.76
N GLY A 18 -4.99 20.74 -0.05
CA GLY A 18 -3.62 21.04 0.45
C GLY A 18 -2.75 19.82 0.75
N GLY A 19 -3.20 18.62 0.39
CA GLY A 19 -2.40 17.40 0.36
C GLY A 19 -2.17 16.72 1.70
N LEU A 20 -1.42 15.61 1.67
CA LEU A 20 -1.10 14.82 2.86
C LEU A 20 -0.39 15.62 3.93
N ILE A 21 0.42 16.62 3.56
CA ILE A 21 1.14 17.47 4.51
C ILE A 21 0.18 18.26 5.42
N LYS A 22 -0.90 18.81 4.86
CA LYS A 22 -1.89 19.56 5.64
C LYS A 22 -2.61 18.59 6.59
N LEU A 23 -3.06 17.45 6.07
CA LEU A 23 -3.71 16.42 6.89
C LEU A 23 -2.80 15.92 8.03
N ALA A 24 -1.52 15.66 7.75
CA ALA A 24 -0.56 15.21 8.74
C ALA A 24 -0.37 16.25 9.87
N ARG A 25 -0.39 17.55 9.55
CA ARG A 25 -0.31 18.64 10.56
C ARG A 25 -1.51 18.72 11.50
N GLU A 26 -2.65 18.16 11.12
CA GLU A 26 -3.82 18.06 12.02
C GLU A 26 -3.63 16.97 13.09
N HIS A 27 -2.71 16.04 12.86
CA HIS A 27 -2.50 14.88 13.74
C HIS A 27 -1.14 14.87 14.43
N PHE A 28 -0.11 15.50 13.87
CA PHE A 28 1.26 15.47 14.39
C PHE A 28 1.82 16.89 14.56
N ALA A 29 2.66 17.09 15.58
CA ALA A 29 3.19 18.41 15.94
C ALA A 29 4.36 18.84 15.03
N GLU A 30 5.29 17.93 14.74
CA GLU A 30 6.46 18.21 13.91
C GLU A 30 6.29 17.56 12.54
N VAL A 31 5.80 18.31 11.55
CA VAL A 31 5.60 17.80 10.19
C VAL A 31 6.28 18.69 9.16
N LYS A 32 7.16 18.07 8.37
CA LYS A 32 7.90 18.66 7.27
C LYS A 32 7.44 18.05 5.94
N VAL A 33 7.58 18.83 4.87
CA VAL A 33 7.35 18.35 3.52
C VAL A 33 8.46 17.34 3.16
N SER A 34 8.07 16.24 2.53
CA SER A 34 9.01 15.25 2.01
C SER A 34 8.62 14.89 0.58
N GLY A 35 9.55 15.06 -0.37
CA GLY A 35 9.31 14.79 -1.79
C GLY A 35 8.13 15.57 -2.40
N ASP A 36 7.61 15.06 -3.52
CA ASP A 36 6.43 15.62 -4.20
C ASP A 36 5.13 15.09 -3.55
N GLY A 37 4.54 15.89 -2.67
CA GLY A 37 3.24 15.61 -2.07
C GLY A 37 3.26 14.66 -0.86
N GLY A 38 4.45 14.27 -0.39
CA GLY A 38 4.63 13.49 0.83
C GLY A 38 4.86 14.37 2.06
N PHE A 39 4.92 13.71 3.21
CA PHE A 39 5.27 14.33 4.48
C PHE A 39 6.24 13.45 5.27
N GLU A 40 6.94 14.08 6.19
CA GLU A 40 7.68 13.43 7.25
C GLU A 40 7.28 14.09 8.58
N GLY A 41 7.01 13.29 9.59
CA GLY A 41 6.77 13.80 10.93
C GLY A 41 7.19 12.84 12.03
N ARG A 42 7.06 13.31 13.27
CA ARG A 42 7.40 12.58 14.47
C ARG A 42 6.32 12.76 15.51
N PHE A 43 6.05 11.73 16.30
CA PHE A 43 5.12 11.84 17.42
C PHE A 43 5.31 10.66 18.40
N GLY A 44 5.37 10.95 19.70
CA GLY A 44 5.57 9.95 20.74
C GLY A 44 6.78 9.04 20.46
N ILE A 45 6.57 7.73 20.56
CA ILE A 45 7.60 6.72 20.26
C ILE A 45 7.87 6.52 18.75
N LEU A 46 7.11 7.18 17.86
CA LEU A 46 7.35 7.13 16.43
C LEU A 46 8.43 8.17 16.08
N SER A 47 9.69 7.71 16.02
CA SER A 47 10.86 8.52 15.68
C SER A 47 10.85 9.00 14.22
N LEU A 48 10.11 8.31 13.35
CA LEU A 48 9.85 8.71 11.98
C LEU A 48 8.48 8.20 11.52
N VAL A 49 7.70 9.09 10.91
CA VAL A 49 6.49 8.74 10.15
C VAL A 49 6.58 9.49 8.84
N SER A 50 6.71 8.76 7.74
CA SER A 50 6.60 9.34 6.41
C SER A 50 5.43 8.74 5.66
N GLY A 51 4.82 9.52 4.79
CA GLY A 51 3.76 9.03 3.94
C GLY A 51 3.59 9.82 2.66
N GLU A 52 3.24 9.11 1.60
CA GLU A 52 2.98 9.66 0.28
C GLU A 52 1.89 8.84 -0.43
N TYR A 53 1.17 9.47 -1.35
CA TYR A 53 0.27 8.70 -2.23
C TYR A 53 1.04 8.19 -3.44
N GLY A 54 1.03 6.87 -3.63
CA GLY A 54 1.56 6.22 -4.80
C GLY A 54 0.75 6.54 -6.06
N SER A 55 1.38 6.38 -7.23
CA SER A 55 0.72 6.53 -8.53
C SER A 55 -0.42 5.52 -8.76
N ASP A 56 -0.41 4.41 -8.01
CA ASP A 56 -1.47 3.40 -8.00
C ASP A 56 -2.70 3.81 -7.16
N GLY A 57 -2.64 4.98 -6.53
CA GLY A 57 -3.70 5.52 -5.68
C GLY A 57 -3.74 4.90 -4.28
N THR A 58 -2.68 4.22 -3.85
CA THR A 58 -2.53 3.74 -2.47
C THR A 58 -1.72 4.72 -1.62
N LEU A 59 -1.90 4.65 -0.30
CA LEU A 59 -1.07 5.40 0.64
C LEU A 59 0.13 4.52 1.00
N HIS A 60 1.32 5.00 0.72
CA HIS A 60 2.57 4.41 1.16
C HIS A 60 3.01 5.07 2.45
N VAL A 61 3.43 4.29 3.43
CA VAL A 61 3.84 4.79 4.74
C VAL A 61 5.12 4.10 5.17
N ASP A 62 6.07 4.85 5.74
CA ASP A 62 7.17 4.26 6.50
C ASP A 62 7.15 4.77 7.93
N VAL A 63 7.18 3.84 8.90
CA VAL A 63 7.17 4.16 10.33
C VAL A 63 8.40 3.53 10.97
N GLN A 64 9.16 4.36 11.69
CA GLN A 64 10.21 3.92 12.59
C GLN A 64 9.80 4.22 14.02
N GLN A 65 10.08 3.26 14.91
CA GLN A 65 9.76 3.31 16.32
C GLN A 65 11.06 3.28 17.12
N MET A 66 11.12 4.07 18.18
CA MET A 66 12.19 4.03 19.18
C MET A 66 12.30 2.62 19.77
N LYS A 67 13.52 2.21 20.11
CA LYS A 67 13.83 0.88 20.67
C LYS A 67 14.97 0.95 21.67
N GLY A 68 15.06 -0.05 22.54
CA GLY A 68 16.18 -0.19 23.48
C GLY A 68 16.23 0.98 24.46
N ASP A 69 17.43 1.44 24.76
CA ASP A 69 17.68 2.51 25.74
C ASP A 69 16.94 3.81 25.37
N GLU A 70 16.83 4.15 24.08
CA GLU A 70 16.07 5.31 23.62
C GLU A 70 14.58 5.24 24.00
N LEU A 71 13.98 4.05 23.94
CA LEU A 71 12.60 3.85 24.37
C LEU A 71 12.49 3.90 25.89
N SER A 72 13.44 3.31 26.62
CA SER A 72 13.47 3.35 28.08
C SER A 72 13.56 4.79 28.58
N ASP A 73 14.51 5.57 28.05
CA ASP A 73 14.70 6.98 28.37
C ASP A 73 13.44 7.80 28.05
N PHE A 74 12.80 7.55 26.91
CA PHE A 74 11.55 8.22 26.54
C PHE A 74 10.41 7.90 27.51
N LEU A 75 10.25 6.65 27.92
CA LEU A 75 9.19 6.21 28.84
C LEU A 75 9.39 6.71 30.28
N GLU A 76 10.61 7.10 30.65
CA GLU A 76 10.96 7.70 31.95
C GLU A 76 10.74 9.21 32.00
N GLN A 77 10.54 9.88 30.86
CA GLN A 77 10.17 11.30 30.81
C GLN A 77 8.77 11.54 31.38
N GLU A 78 8.52 12.76 31.85
CA GLU A 78 7.19 13.23 32.23
C GLU A 78 6.24 13.08 31.02
N ASP A 79 5.11 12.42 31.22
CA ASP A 79 4.14 12.01 30.18
C ASP A 79 4.63 11.02 29.10
N GLY A 80 5.86 10.51 29.19
CA GLY A 80 6.44 9.60 28.18
C GLY A 80 5.62 8.33 27.95
N ARG A 81 5.04 7.77 29.01
CA ARG A 81 4.12 6.62 28.91
C ARG A 81 2.80 6.95 28.24
N GLU A 82 2.25 8.14 28.50
CA GLU A 82 1.00 8.61 27.89
C GLU A 82 1.19 8.86 26.40
N GLN A 83 2.27 9.56 26.03
CA GLN A 83 2.65 9.80 24.63
C GLN A 83 2.96 8.50 23.87
N ALA A 84 3.53 7.49 24.53
CA ALA A 84 3.73 6.16 23.93
C ALA A 84 2.41 5.43 23.64
N MET A 85 1.37 5.68 24.43
CA MET A 85 0.04 5.10 24.27
C MET A 85 -0.83 5.84 23.24
N GLU A 86 -0.41 7.02 22.77
CA GLU A 86 -1.18 7.88 21.87
C GLU A 86 -1.22 7.37 20.41
N ARG A 87 -1.19 6.05 20.21
CA ARG A 87 -1.47 5.33 18.95
C ARG A 87 -2.79 5.76 18.28
N GLN A 88 -3.70 6.37 19.05
CA GLN A 88 -4.94 6.94 18.55
C GLN A 88 -4.71 8.01 17.47
N ARG A 89 -3.70 8.89 17.61
CA ARG A 89 -3.39 9.91 16.58
C ARG A 89 -2.95 9.28 15.28
N TRP A 90 -2.08 8.27 15.36
CA TRP A 90 -1.67 7.48 14.19
C TRP A 90 -2.84 6.80 13.50
N SER A 91 -3.73 6.16 14.29
CA SER A 91 -4.93 5.53 13.74
C SER A 91 -5.87 6.54 13.09
N ALA A 92 -6.11 7.68 13.75
CA ALA A 92 -6.98 8.74 13.24
C ALA A 92 -6.44 9.34 11.93
N PHE A 93 -5.14 9.58 11.84
CA PHE A 93 -4.48 9.97 10.60
C PHE A 93 -4.72 8.95 9.49
N LEU A 94 -4.48 7.67 9.75
CA LEU A 94 -4.71 6.62 8.76
C LEU A 94 -6.18 6.53 8.35
N ASP A 95 -7.11 6.73 9.28
CA ASP A 95 -8.53 6.71 8.99
C ASP A 95 -8.93 7.89 8.06
N ALA A 96 -8.40 9.08 8.32
CA ALA A 96 -8.61 10.26 7.46
C ALA A 96 -7.90 10.15 6.10
N ALA A 97 -6.66 9.66 6.08
CA ALA A 97 -5.84 9.55 4.87
C ALA A 97 -6.29 8.41 3.94
N THR A 98 -6.94 7.38 4.48
CA THR A 98 -7.42 6.22 3.70
C THR A 98 -8.93 6.20 3.53
N GLY A 99 -9.68 6.87 4.40
CA GLY A 99 -11.15 6.83 4.45
C GLY A 99 -11.72 5.54 5.04
N TYR A 100 -10.91 4.81 5.81
CA TYR A 100 -11.25 3.52 6.39
C TYR A 100 -10.80 3.43 7.84
N ASP A 101 -11.69 2.97 8.73
CA ASP A 101 -11.32 2.59 10.09
C ASP A 101 -10.32 1.42 10.13
N ALA A 102 -9.74 1.17 11.30
CA ALA A 102 -8.77 0.11 11.52
C ALA A 102 -9.26 -1.29 11.07
N LYS A 103 -10.54 -1.62 11.29
CA LYS A 103 -11.11 -2.91 10.88
C LYS A 103 -11.13 -3.02 9.36
N LYS A 104 -11.63 -1.99 8.69
CA LYS A 104 -11.75 -1.96 7.23
C LYS A 104 -10.38 -1.90 6.56
N ARG A 105 -9.39 -1.21 7.14
CA ARG A 105 -7.98 -1.28 6.72
C ARG A 105 -7.44 -2.70 6.80
N GLY A 106 -7.72 -3.42 7.89
CA GLY A 106 -7.38 -4.84 8.03
C GLY A 106 -8.02 -5.74 6.98
N ASP A 107 -9.31 -5.54 6.68
CA ASP A 107 -10.00 -6.28 5.62
C ASP A 107 -9.38 -5.99 4.24
N LYS A 108 -9.02 -4.73 3.97
CA LYS A 108 -8.35 -4.33 2.72
C LYS A 108 -6.96 -4.94 2.57
N ALA A 109 -6.18 -5.01 3.64
CA ALA A 109 -4.89 -5.70 3.62
C ALA A 109 -5.05 -7.19 3.27
N LYS A 110 -6.07 -7.86 3.83
CA LYS A 110 -6.40 -9.25 3.48
C LYS A 110 -6.83 -9.40 2.03
N GLU A 111 -7.64 -8.48 1.50
CA GLU A 111 -8.00 -8.45 0.07
C GLU A 111 -6.76 -8.32 -0.82
N PHE A 112 -5.81 -7.45 -0.46
CA PHE A 112 -4.54 -7.27 -1.17
C PHE A 112 -3.68 -8.54 -1.16
N ALA A 113 -3.54 -9.19 0.00
CA ALA A 113 -2.82 -10.47 0.09
C ALA A 113 -3.46 -11.55 -0.80
N LYS A 114 -4.81 -11.64 -0.82
CA LYS A 114 -5.53 -12.57 -1.70
C LYS A 114 -5.29 -12.27 -3.18
N LYS A 115 -5.33 -11.00 -3.58
CA LYS A 115 -5.04 -10.58 -4.97
C LYS A 115 -3.63 -10.96 -5.39
N ARG A 116 -2.64 -10.73 -4.54
CA ARG A 116 -1.25 -11.16 -4.77
C ARG A 116 -1.15 -12.66 -5.05
N VAL A 117 -1.74 -13.48 -4.17
CA VAL A 117 -1.73 -14.94 -4.32
C VAL A 117 -2.43 -15.39 -5.59
N LYS A 118 -3.59 -14.81 -5.91
CA LYS A 118 -4.34 -15.12 -7.14
C LYS A 118 -3.55 -14.77 -8.40
N ALA A 119 -2.91 -13.60 -8.44
CA ALA A 119 -2.11 -13.19 -9.58
C ALA A 119 -0.91 -14.14 -9.81
N MET A 120 -0.16 -14.48 -8.76
CA MET A 120 0.94 -15.46 -8.85
C MET A 120 0.45 -16.83 -9.34
N SER A 121 -0.69 -17.29 -8.82
CA SER A 121 -1.30 -18.55 -9.25
C SER A 121 -1.75 -18.50 -10.72
N GLY A 122 -2.30 -17.38 -11.16
CA GLY A 122 -2.70 -17.16 -12.56
C GLY A 122 -1.52 -17.25 -13.52
N VAL A 123 -0.39 -16.62 -13.19
CA VAL A 123 0.85 -16.73 -13.98
C VAL A 123 1.33 -18.18 -14.08
N LYS A 124 1.36 -18.91 -12.94
CA LYS A 124 1.78 -20.31 -12.92
C LYS A 124 0.88 -21.18 -13.81
N GLN A 125 -0.43 -21.00 -13.71
CA GLN A 125 -1.41 -21.74 -14.51
C GLN A 125 -1.29 -21.42 -16.00
N ALA A 126 -1.13 -20.14 -16.36
CA ALA A 126 -0.93 -19.72 -17.73
C ALA A 126 0.33 -20.33 -18.35
N ARG A 127 1.47 -20.27 -17.65
CA ARG A 127 2.72 -20.91 -18.11
C ARG A 127 2.54 -22.42 -18.31
N GLN A 128 1.87 -23.10 -17.37
CA GLN A 128 1.60 -24.53 -17.50
C GLN A 128 0.70 -24.83 -18.71
N PHE A 129 -0.39 -24.09 -18.89
CA PHE A 129 -1.32 -24.27 -20.02
C PHE A 129 -0.63 -24.03 -21.36
N MET A 130 0.15 -22.95 -21.49
CA MET A 130 0.92 -22.68 -22.69
C MET A 130 1.98 -23.76 -22.97
N GLY A 131 2.59 -24.34 -21.93
CA GLY A 131 3.56 -25.42 -22.08
C GLY A 131 2.97 -26.72 -22.64
N ILE A 132 1.70 -27.02 -22.33
CA ILE A 132 1.05 -28.27 -22.76
C ILE A 132 0.14 -28.11 -23.98
N SER A 133 -0.33 -26.89 -24.26
CA SER A 133 -1.31 -26.66 -25.32
C SER A 133 -0.66 -26.73 -26.71
N THR A 134 -1.20 -27.56 -27.59
CA THR A 134 -0.77 -27.65 -29.00
C THR A 134 -1.63 -26.80 -29.94
N SER A 135 -2.71 -26.20 -29.44
CA SER A 135 -3.72 -25.47 -30.22
C SER A 135 -3.59 -23.94 -30.16
N LEU A 136 -2.72 -23.41 -29.30
CA LEU A 136 -2.48 -21.97 -29.20
C LEU A 136 -1.66 -21.46 -30.39
N THR A 137 -2.13 -20.37 -31.00
CA THR A 137 -1.39 -19.65 -32.04
C THR A 137 -0.15 -18.96 -31.44
N SER A 138 0.83 -18.66 -32.29
CA SER A 138 1.99 -17.86 -31.91
C SER A 138 1.61 -16.46 -31.40
N GLU A 139 0.56 -15.87 -31.98
CA GLU A 139 0.04 -14.55 -31.58
C GLU A 139 -0.56 -14.60 -30.17
N THR A 140 -1.45 -15.56 -29.87
CA THR A 140 -2.04 -15.70 -28.53
C THR A 140 -0.98 -15.99 -27.47
N ARG A 141 0.06 -16.77 -27.81
CA ARG A 141 1.20 -17.00 -26.90
C ARG A 141 1.97 -15.70 -26.62
N ALA A 142 2.25 -14.89 -27.64
CA ALA A 142 2.95 -13.62 -27.47
C ALA A 142 2.14 -12.65 -26.61
N GLU A 143 0.82 -12.56 -26.82
CA GLU A 143 -0.07 -11.73 -26.01
C GLU A 143 -0.12 -12.22 -24.54
N ALA A 144 -0.21 -13.54 -24.34
CA ALA A 144 -0.20 -14.14 -23.00
C ALA A 144 1.11 -13.86 -22.24
N GLU A 145 2.27 -13.97 -22.90
CA GLU A 145 3.56 -13.58 -22.31
C GLU A 145 3.61 -12.09 -21.97
N GLY A 146 3.04 -11.22 -22.82
CA GLY A 146 2.89 -9.80 -22.52
C GLY A 146 2.10 -9.54 -21.22
N PHE A 147 0.98 -10.24 -21.02
CA PHE A 147 0.24 -10.16 -19.76
C PHE A 147 1.04 -10.68 -18.58
N ILE A 148 1.81 -11.76 -18.74
CA ILE A 148 2.65 -12.31 -17.66
C ILE A 148 3.68 -11.27 -17.20
N VAL A 149 4.37 -10.62 -18.13
CA VAL A 149 5.33 -9.55 -17.82
C VAL A 149 4.67 -8.42 -17.04
N GLU A 150 3.50 -7.93 -17.50
CA GLU A 150 2.78 -6.87 -16.78
C GLU A 150 2.31 -7.30 -15.38
N ILE A 151 1.98 -8.59 -15.18
CA ILE A 151 1.61 -9.13 -13.87
C ILE A 151 2.83 -9.18 -12.95
N GLU A 152 3.97 -9.68 -13.45
CA GLU A 152 5.23 -9.78 -12.68
C GLU A 152 5.73 -8.39 -12.27
N GLU A 153 5.73 -7.41 -13.18
CA GLU A 153 6.06 -6.02 -12.86
C GLU A 153 5.13 -5.42 -11.81
N ALA A 154 3.82 -5.68 -11.92
CA ALA A 154 2.85 -5.18 -10.95
C ALA A 154 3.02 -5.86 -9.58
N LEU A 155 3.37 -7.15 -9.55
CA LEU A 155 3.69 -7.88 -8.32
C LEU A 155 4.95 -7.34 -7.64
N GLU A 156 6.00 -7.06 -8.41
CA GLU A 156 7.25 -6.47 -7.93
C GLU A 156 7.02 -5.06 -7.37
N LYS A 157 6.30 -4.23 -8.13
CA LYS A 157 5.87 -2.90 -7.68
C LYS A 157 4.85 -2.98 -6.55
N GLY A 158 4.30 -4.15 -6.24
CA GLY A 158 3.26 -4.45 -5.25
C GLY A 158 1.90 -3.79 -5.52
N ASP A 159 1.60 -3.44 -6.78
CA ASP A 159 0.28 -3.06 -7.26
C ASP A 159 -0.55 -4.34 -7.52
N PHE A 160 -1.02 -4.94 -6.43
CA PHE A 160 -1.75 -6.21 -6.51
C PHE A 160 -3.14 -6.07 -7.15
N THR A 161 -3.68 -4.86 -7.23
CA THR A 161 -4.94 -4.62 -7.93
C THR A 161 -4.74 -4.70 -9.44
N ARG A 162 -3.69 -4.09 -9.97
CA ARG A 162 -3.30 -4.25 -11.37
C ARG A 162 -2.92 -5.68 -11.69
N ALA A 163 -2.11 -6.33 -10.83
CA ALA A 163 -1.70 -7.72 -11.02
C ALA A 163 -2.91 -8.68 -11.13
N ASP A 164 -3.88 -8.59 -10.21
CA ASP A 164 -5.11 -9.40 -10.25
C ASP A 164 -5.97 -9.10 -11.49
N GLY A 165 -6.06 -7.82 -11.88
CA GLY A 165 -6.77 -7.41 -13.08
C GLY A 165 -6.16 -7.98 -14.37
N ARG A 166 -4.83 -7.97 -14.48
CA ARG A 166 -4.11 -8.54 -15.64
C ARG A 166 -4.17 -10.07 -15.64
N ALA A 167 -4.05 -10.72 -14.48
CA ALA A 167 -4.24 -12.16 -14.37
C ALA A 167 -5.63 -12.63 -14.82
N LYS A 168 -6.70 -11.87 -14.55
CA LYS A 168 -8.04 -12.16 -15.06
C LYS A 168 -8.14 -12.03 -16.59
N LYS A 169 -7.48 -11.04 -17.18
CA LYS A 169 -7.43 -10.88 -18.64
C LYS A 169 -6.66 -12.03 -19.30
N LEU A 170 -5.52 -12.42 -18.70
CA LEU A 170 -4.74 -13.57 -19.13
C LEU A 170 -5.54 -14.87 -19.09
N ALA A 171 -6.27 -15.12 -17.98
CA ALA A 171 -7.14 -16.29 -17.88
C ALA A 171 -8.19 -16.29 -19.00
N LYS A 172 -8.87 -15.18 -19.22
CA LYS A 172 -9.87 -15.04 -20.29
C LYS A 172 -9.27 -15.26 -21.70
N LEU A 173 -8.06 -14.75 -21.95
CA LEU A 173 -7.35 -14.95 -23.23
C LEU A 173 -7.08 -16.43 -23.49
N LEU A 174 -6.73 -17.20 -22.44
CA LEU A 174 -6.36 -18.60 -22.55
C LEU A 174 -7.55 -19.57 -22.47
N GLU A 175 -8.68 -19.14 -21.90
CA GLU A 175 -9.93 -19.90 -21.87
C GLU A 175 -10.62 -19.96 -23.24
N GLY A 176 -10.38 -18.97 -24.12
CA GLY A 176 -11.01 -18.87 -25.45
C GLY A 176 -12.41 -18.27 -25.39
#